data_AF-A0A125PJ21-F1
#
_entry.id   AF-A0A125PJ21-F1
#
_cell.length_a   1.000
_cell.length_b   1.000
_cell.length_c   1.000
_cell.angle_alpha   90.00
_cell.angle_beta   90.00
_cell.angle_gamma   90.00
#
_symmetry.space_group_name_H-M   'P 1'
#
loop_
_entity.id
_entity.type
_entity.pdbx_description
1 polymer ?
#
loop_
_entity_poly.entity_id
_entity_poly.type
_entity_poly.pdbx_seq_one_letter_code
_entity_poly.pdbx_strand_id
1 'polypeptide(L)'
;MLSAAARDRIYLAFLAIHIPATLLVVLFAARDDPLLQNANAAMFAWFQSFIILEVLFQVPVFFLGVRGLWKRDASIWPLLAIYGASSSTTTFACLATVLTMPGIKTEHLVKLLASYVPFFLVPLAMAVDYGMRLTLLTLHFCSMEHQKLVWPGHKLVCGLDRASPYTPPSLTNEEATYLTSIADSCRSESNDSDGQALWECWRKCLAMRPDSGKGKLTWGHMLEILASAKDGTYKKLIKACQKPETVPDPDRARALITYARAIIFLSKRLSNPREAKRNPNMSVTDWAAYVSVILQTGHSALGVQAISRALLSSTLHHVTVFATIN
;
A
#
# COMPACT_ATOMS: atom_id res chain seq x y z
N MET A 1 -7.08 14.63 20.24
CA MET A 1 -7.56 14.45 18.85
C MET A 1 -8.36 13.16 18.76
N LEU A 2 -9.45 13.11 18.00
CA LEU A 2 -10.22 11.88 17.78
C LEU A 2 -9.40 10.85 16.99
N SER A 3 -9.55 9.56 17.32
CA SER A 3 -8.93 8.48 16.55
C SER A 3 -9.49 8.41 15.12
N ALA A 4 -8.71 7.88 14.17
CA ALA A 4 -9.15 7.75 12.77
C ALA A 4 -10.47 6.96 12.65
N ALA A 5 -10.60 5.87 13.41
CA ALA A 5 -11.83 5.08 13.44
C ALA A 5 -13.03 5.84 14.02
N ALA A 6 -12.82 6.74 14.99
CA ALA A 6 -13.88 7.59 15.52
C ALA A 6 -14.33 8.63 14.48
N ARG A 7 -13.39 9.26 13.76
CA ARG A 7 -13.69 10.20 12.67
C ARG A 7 -14.46 9.51 11.54
N ASP A 8 -14.03 8.31 11.13
CA ASP A 8 -14.70 7.53 10.09
C ASP A 8 -16.17 7.20 10.46
N ARG A 9 -16.46 6.95 11.76
CA ARG A 9 -17.84 6.76 12.24
C ARG A 9 -18.68 8.04 12.16
N ILE A 10 -18.08 9.20 12.47
CA ILE A 10 -18.76 10.49 12.35
C ILE A 10 -19.10 10.76 10.88
N TYR A 11 -18.16 10.54 9.96
CA TYR A 11 -18.41 10.70 8.53
C TYR A 11 -19.44 9.72 8.01
N LEU A 12 -19.39 8.46 8.44
CA LEU A 12 -20.39 7.45 8.11
C LEU A 12 -21.78 7.85 8.59
N ALA A 13 -21.91 8.33 9.83
CA ALA A 13 -23.18 8.79 10.38
C ALA A 13 -23.71 10.02 9.64
N PHE A 14 -22.84 11.00 9.37
CA PHE A 14 -23.18 12.17 8.57
C PHE A 14 -23.70 11.77 7.19
N LEU A 15 -22.98 10.90 6.48
CA LEU A 15 -23.44 10.40 5.19
C LEU A 15 -24.80 9.68 5.37
N ALA A 16 -24.91 8.70 6.24
CA ALA A 16 -26.17 7.95 6.43
C ALA A 16 -27.41 8.84 6.69
N ILE A 17 -27.25 9.96 7.41
CA ILE A 17 -28.31 10.93 7.69
C ILE A 17 -28.53 11.90 6.52
N HIS A 18 -27.49 12.19 5.74
CA HIS A 18 -27.53 13.20 4.69
C HIS A 18 -28.51 12.85 3.57
N ILE A 19 -28.66 11.60 3.10
CA ILE A 19 -29.64 11.29 2.04
C ILE A 19 -31.09 11.60 2.45
N PRO A 20 -31.60 11.07 3.57
CA PRO A 20 -32.94 11.43 4.03
C PRO A 20 -33.07 12.94 4.24
N ALA A 21 -32.04 13.58 4.80
CA ALA A 21 -32.05 15.02 5.03
C ALA A 21 -32.10 15.80 3.71
N THR A 22 -31.27 15.49 2.71
CA THR A 22 -31.23 16.16 1.41
C THR A 22 -32.53 15.94 0.64
N LEU A 23 -33.06 14.71 0.62
CA LEU A 23 -34.36 14.45 -0.01
C LEU A 23 -35.50 15.19 0.70
N LEU A 24 -35.48 15.23 2.03
CA LEU A 24 -36.51 15.91 2.83
C LEU A 24 -36.36 17.44 2.75
N VAL A 25 -35.15 17.97 2.65
CA VAL A 25 -34.84 19.39 2.41
C VAL A 25 -35.25 19.78 0.98
N VAL A 26 -34.98 18.97 -0.03
CA VAL A 26 -35.46 19.23 -1.40
C VAL A 26 -36.99 19.22 -1.46
N LEU A 27 -37.65 18.32 -0.71
CA LEU A 27 -39.11 18.24 -0.70
C LEU A 27 -39.80 19.34 0.13
N PHE A 28 -39.21 19.77 1.26
CA PHE A 28 -39.84 20.74 2.17
C PHE A 28 -39.16 22.11 2.21
N ALA A 29 -37.82 22.19 2.16
CA ALA A 29 -37.08 23.44 2.25
C ALA A 29 -37.05 24.22 0.92
N ALA A 30 -37.31 23.57 -0.22
CA ALA A 30 -37.44 24.26 -1.51
C ALA A 30 -38.48 25.38 -1.51
N ARG A 31 -39.46 25.33 -0.59
CA ARG A 31 -40.46 26.39 -0.44
C ARG A 31 -39.94 27.67 0.21
N ASP A 32 -38.95 27.59 1.10
CA ASP A 32 -38.49 28.74 1.89
C ASP A 32 -37.04 29.15 1.58
N ASP A 33 -36.33 28.38 0.74
CA ASP A 33 -34.98 28.68 0.33
C ASP A 33 -34.95 29.57 -0.94
N PRO A 34 -34.45 30.81 -0.86
CA PRO A 34 -34.43 31.72 -1.99
C PRO A 34 -33.52 31.24 -3.13
N LEU A 35 -32.51 30.40 -2.87
CA LEU A 35 -31.67 29.83 -3.92
C LEU A 35 -32.46 28.82 -4.76
N LEU A 36 -33.24 27.96 -4.09
CA LEU A 36 -34.09 26.97 -4.77
C LEU A 36 -35.26 27.64 -5.50
N GLN A 37 -35.87 28.66 -4.92
CA GLN A 37 -36.93 29.44 -5.58
C GLN A 37 -36.45 30.12 -6.87
N ASN A 38 -35.21 30.61 -6.89
CA ASN A 38 -34.64 31.33 -8.02
C ASN A 38 -33.78 30.44 -8.94
N ALA A 39 -33.73 29.13 -8.71
CA ALA A 39 -32.82 28.22 -9.41
C ALA A 39 -33.01 28.23 -10.94
N ASN A 40 -34.19 28.57 -11.45
CA ASN A 40 -34.47 28.64 -12.89
C ASN A 40 -34.10 29.97 -13.56
N ALA A 41 -33.74 31.00 -12.79
CA ALA A 41 -33.33 32.27 -13.36
C ALA A 41 -31.89 32.17 -13.90
N ALA A 42 -31.63 32.82 -15.04
CA ALA A 42 -30.32 32.74 -15.71
C ALA A 42 -29.14 33.15 -14.82
N MET A 43 -29.35 34.09 -13.89
CA MET A 43 -28.34 34.53 -12.93
C MET A 43 -27.92 33.42 -11.93
N PHE A 44 -28.71 32.35 -11.78
CA PHE A 44 -28.44 31.19 -10.93
C PHE A 44 -27.95 29.97 -11.73
N ALA A 45 -27.48 30.14 -12.98
CA ALA A 45 -26.89 29.05 -13.76
C ALA A 45 -25.72 28.35 -13.03
N TRP A 46 -24.96 29.09 -12.21
CA TRP A 46 -23.92 28.52 -11.35
C TRP A 46 -24.50 27.56 -10.29
N PHE A 47 -25.69 27.86 -9.76
CA PHE A 47 -26.35 27.03 -8.75
C PHE A 47 -26.95 25.78 -9.41
N GLN A 48 -27.52 25.92 -10.60
CA GLN A 48 -27.96 24.77 -11.40
C GLN A 48 -26.83 23.80 -11.71
N SER A 49 -25.63 24.31 -12.05
CA SER A 49 -24.48 23.44 -12.31
C SER A 49 -24.05 22.67 -11.06
N PHE A 50 -24.19 23.25 -9.86
CA PHE A 50 -23.96 22.56 -8.59
C PHE A 50 -25.02 21.50 -8.29
N ILE A 51 -26.31 21.76 -8.56
CA ILE A 51 -27.36 20.73 -8.44
C ILE A 51 -27.06 19.55 -9.36
N ILE A 52 -26.63 19.81 -10.61
CA ILE A 52 -26.24 18.76 -11.56
C ILE A 52 -25.03 17.98 -11.02
N LEU A 53 -24.01 18.67 -10.51
CA LEU A 53 -22.84 18.03 -9.92
C LEU A 53 -23.21 17.18 -8.70
N GLU A 54 -24.13 17.66 -7.87
CA GLU A 54 -24.63 16.92 -6.72
C GLU A 54 -25.28 15.60 -7.15
N VAL A 55 -26.20 15.65 -8.12
CA VAL A 55 -26.90 14.47 -8.61
C VAL A 55 -25.97 13.49 -9.35
N LEU A 56 -25.09 13.98 -10.22
CA LEU A 56 -24.27 13.12 -11.08
C LEU A 56 -22.99 12.62 -10.42
N PHE A 57 -22.44 13.36 -9.45
CA PHE A 57 -21.18 13.01 -8.80
C PHE A 57 -21.36 12.76 -7.30
N GLN A 58 -21.91 13.71 -6.56
CA GLN A 58 -21.93 13.62 -5.09
C GLN A 58 -22.83 12.48 -4.61
N VAL A 59 -24.00 12.27 -5.22
CA VAL A 59 -24.94 11.19 -4.85
C VAL A 59 -24.39 9.79 -5.15
N PRO A 60 -23.80 9.48 -6.33
CA PRO A 60 -23.14 8.19 -6.53
C PRO A 60 -21.96 7.96 -5.58
N VAL A 61 -21.11 8.97 -5.41
CA VAL A 61 -19.93 8.88 -4.54
C VAL A 61 -20.33 8.68 -3.08
N PHE A 62 -21.43 9.29 -2.65
CA PHE A 62 -22.00 9.08 -1.35
C PHE A 62 -22.23 7.59 -1.05
N PHE A 63 -22.88 6.85 -1.95
CA PHE A 63 -23.19 5.43 -1.72
C PHE A 63 -21.91 4.59 -1.66
N LEU A 64 -20.95 4.90 -2.53
CA LEU A 64 -19.64 4.29 -2.51
C LEU A 64 -18.88 4.62 -1.21
N GLY A 65 -19.02 5.84 -0.72
CA GLY A 65 -18.45 6.35 0.53
C GLY A 65 -18.98 5.61 1.74
N VAL A 66 -20.30 5.51 1.89
CA VAL A 66 -20.95 4.74 2.98
C VAL A 66 -20.47 3.29 2.96
N ARG A 67 -20.48 2.64 1.79
CA ARG A 67 -20.02 1.25 1.63
C ARG A 67 -18.52 1.11 1.97
N GLY A 68 -17.69 2.04 1.51
CA GLY A 68 -16.25 2.04 1.74
C GLY A 68 -15.89 2.24 3.21
N LEU A 69 -16.55 3.19 3.88
CA LEU A 69 -16.38 3.45 5.31
C LEU A 69 -16.87 2.27 6.17
N TRP A 70 -18.01 1.67 5.82
CA TRP A 70 -18.52 0.48 6.50
C TRP A 70 -17.53 -0.69 6.43
N LYS A 71 -16.90 -0.90 5.26
CA LYS A 71 -15.91 -1.96 5.04
C LYS A 71 -14.49 -1.58 5.47
N ARG A 72 -14.26 -0.34 5.90
CA ARG A 72 -12.93 0.22 6.20
C ARG A 72 -11.95 0.07 5.04
N ASP A 73 -12.43 0.30 3.82
CA ASP A 73 -11.66 0.17 2.59
C ASP A 73 -10.86 1.44 2.30
N ALA A 74 -9.53 1.37 2.29
CA ALA A 74 -8.66 2.53 2.05
C ALA A 74 -8.72 3.05 0.61
N SER A 75 -9.18 2.24 -0.35
CA SER A 75 -9.30 2.66 -1.76
C SER A 75 -10.30 3.79 -1.97
N ILE A 76 -11.20 4.03 -1.00
CA ILE A 76 -12.22 5.08 -1.08
C ILE A 76 -11.70 6.47 -0.68
N TRP A 77 -10.52 6.56 -0.04
CA TRP A 77 -10.01 7.84 0.48
C TRP A 77 -9.85 8.94 -0.57
N PRO A 78 -9.31 8.69 -1.78
CA PRO A 78 -9.26 9.70 -2.84
C PRO A 78 -10.65 10.23 -3.18
N LEU A 79 -11.63 9.33 -3.26
CA LEU A 79 -12.99 9.67 -3.64
C LEU A 79 -13.70 10.48 -2.54
N LEU A 80 -13.50 10.13 -1.26
CA LEU A 80 -14.03 10.88 -0.12
C LEU A 80 -13.38 12.27 0.03
N ALA A 81 -12.08 12.39 -0.27
CA ALA A 81 -11.41 13.68 -0.27
C ALA A 81 -11.98 14.62 -1.33
N ILE A 82 -12.17 14.13 -2.56
CA ILE A 82 -12.77 14.90 -3.67
C ILE A 82 -14.22 15.25 -3.37
N TYR A 83 -15.00 14.29 -2.85
CA TYR A 83 -16.38 14.52 -2.42
C TYR A 83 -16.48 15.62 -1.36
N GLY A 84 -15.67 15.52 -0.30
CA GLY A 84 -15.64 16.52 0.77
C GLY A 84 -15.30 17.91 0.25
N ALA A 85 -14.28 18.02 -0.62
CA ALA A 85 -13.85 19.28 -1.21
C ALA A 85 -14.93 19.89 -2.11
N SER A 86 -15.52 19.08 -3.00
CA SER A 86 -16.60 19.50 -3.89
C SER A 86 -17.82 19.98 -3.10
N SER A 87 -18.33 19.15 -2.18
CA SER A 87 -19.51 19.45 -1.36
C SER A 87 -19.30 20.71 -0.51
N SER A 88 -18.17 20.83 0.18
CA SER A 88 -17.85 22.02 0.97
C SER A 88 -17.80 23.30 0.12
N THR A 89 -17.27 23.23 -1.10
CA THR A 89 -17.14 24.39 -2.00
C THR A 89 -18.51 24.83 -2.53
N THR A 90 -19.36 23.87 -2.93
CA THR A 90 -20.73 24.18 -3.37
C THR A 90 -21.56 24.79 -2.25
N THR A 91 -21.45 24.27 -1.02
CA THR A 91 -22.16 24.82 0.13
C THR A 91 -21.61 26.17 0.56
N PHE A 92 -20.29 26.39 0.44
CA PHE A 92 -19.68 27.69 0.70
C PHE A 92 -20.21 28.78 -0.23
N ALA A 93 -20.38 28.48 -1.52
CA ALA A 93 -21.00 29.41 -2.46
C ALA A 93 -22.46 29.73 -2.09
N CYS A 94 -23.23 28.74 -1.62
CA CYS A 94 -24.60 28.94 -1.14
C CYS A 94 -24.62 29.85 0.11
N LEU A 95 -23.75 29.57 1.09
CA LEU A 95 -23.59 30.39 2.29
C LEU A 95 -23.23 31.84 1.96
N ALA A 96 -22.24 32.05 1.08
CA ALA A 96 -21.84 33.39 0.66
C ALA A 96 -22.99 34.15 -0.01
N THR A 97 -23.78 33.48 -0.84
CA THR A 97 -24.94 34.09 -1.51
C THR A 97 -26.03 34.45 -0.52
N VAL A 98 -26.40 33.54 0.40
CA VAL A 98 -27.43 33.79 1.41
C VAL A 98 -27.04 34.93 2.36
N LEU A 99 -25.77 35.01 2.76
CA LEU A 99 -25.27 36.05 3.66
C LEU A 99 -25.23 37.44 3.01
N THR A 100 -25.16 37.51 1.68
CA THR A 100 -25.11 38.78 0.93
C THR A 100 -26.44 39.19 0.33
N MET A 101 -27.46 38.32 0.39
CA MET A 101 -28.77 38.57 -0.18
C MET A 101 -29.56 39.59 0.66
N PRO A 102 -30.00 40.72 0.06
CA PRO A 102 -30.79 41.70 0.79
C PRO A 102 -32.20 41.17 1.08
N GLY A 103 -32.79 41.60 2.20
CA GLY A 103 -34.21 41.37 2.49
C GLY A 103 -34.56 40.04 3.17
N ILE A 104 -33.59 39.20 3.52
CA ILE A 104 -33.84 37.99 4.32
C ILE A 104 -34.08 38.39 5.79
N LYS A 105 -35.25 38.04 6.35
CA LYS A 105 -35.51 38.24 7.78
C LYS A 105 -34.57 37.38 8.62
N THR A 106 -34.12 37.89 9.76
CA THR A 106 -33.16 37.22 10.65
C THR A 106 -33.58 35.80 11.04
N GLU A 107 -34.87 35.56 11.30
CA GLU A 107 -35.39 34.24 11.66
C GLU A 107 -35.20 33.21 10.54
N HIS A 108 -35.44 33.62 9.29
CA HIS A 108 -35.22 32.76 8.13
C HIS A 108 -33.72 32.54 7.90
N LEU A 109 -32.90 33.58 8.05
CA LEU A 109 -31.46 33.47 7.93
C LEU A 109 -30.87 32.44 8.92
N VAL A 110 -31.31 32.47 10.18
CA VAL A 110 -30.85 31.50 11.20
C VAL A 110 -31.22 30.07 10.80
N LYS A 111 -32.44 29.84 10.28
CA LYS A 111 -32.85 28.53 9.79
C LYS A 111 -31.98 28.04 8.63
N LEU A 112 -31.68 28.91 7.65
CA LEU A 112 -30.82 28.59 6.53
C LEU A 112 -29.37 28.31 6.96
N LEU A 113 -28.83 29.09 7.89
CA LEU A 113 -27.48 28.86 8.41
C LEU A 113 -27.41 27.55 9.20
N ALA A 114 -28.44 27.23 9.98
CA ALA A 114 -28.51 25.97 10.72
C ALA A 114 -28.52 24.74 9.78
N SER A 115 -29.12 24.85 8.59
CA SER A 115 -29.01 23.79 7.58
C SER A 115 -27.67 23.80 6.85
N TYR A 116 -27.17 24.96 6.40
CA TYR A 116 -25.98 24.99 5.54
C TYR A 116 -24.65 24.77 6.28
N VAL A 117 -24.50 25.30 7.49
CA VAL A 117 -23.21 25.27 8.21
C VAL A 117 -22.73 23.83 8.49
N PRO A 118 -23.58 22.88 8.95
CA PRO A 118 -23.15 21.49 9.12
C PRO A 118 -22.72 20.82 7.79
N PHE A 119 -23.44 21.10 6.70
CA PHE A 119 -23.12 20.59 5.35
C PHE A 119 -21.89 21.26 4.73
N PHE A 120 -21.41 22.37 5.29
CA PHE A 120 -20.11 22.94 4.93
C PHE A 120 -18.98 22.33 5.78
N LEU A 121 -19.13 22.37 7.11
CA LEU A 121 -18.06 22.03 8.04
C LEU A 121 -17.70 20.55 8.01
N VAL A 122 -18.68 19.64 7.93
CA VAL A 122 -18.40 18.20 7.95
C VAL A 122 -17.70 17.74 6.66
N PRO A 123 -18.17 18.11 5.46
CA PRO A 123 -17.45 17.82 4.22
C PRO A 123 -16.07 18.46 4.15
N LEU A 124 -15.90 19.68 4.66
CA LEU A 124 -14.58 20.32 4.74
C LEU A 124 -13.62 19.53 5.64
N ALA A 125 -14.08 19.13 6.82
CA ALA A 125 -13.29 18.31 7.74
C ALA A 125 -12.93 16.95 7.11
N MET A 126 -13.86 16.34 6.38
CA MET A 126 -13.64 15.10 5.63
C MET A 126 -12.61 15.28 4.51
N ALA A 127 -12.66 16.39 3.77
CA ALA A 127 -11.69 16.72 2.72
C ALA A 127 -10.27 16.84 3.30
N VAL A 128 -10.12 17.55 4.42
CA VAL A 128 -8.83 17.74 5.10
C VAL A 128 -8.32 16.41 5.66
N ASP A 129 -9.14 15.63 6.36
CA ASP A 129 -8.71 14.35 6.94
C ASP A 129 -8.24 13.36 5.86
N TYR A 130 -9.07 13.08 4.85
CA TYR A 130 -8.67 12.15 3.79
C TYR A 130 -7.56 12.71 2.90
N GLY A 131 -7.49 14.03 2.69
CA GLY A 131 -6.36 14.68 2.04
C GLY A 131 -5.05 14.42 2.78
N MET A 132 -5.02 14.63 4.10
CA MET A 132 -3.84 14.34 4.93
C MET A 132 -3.47 12.86 4.90
N ARG A 133 -4.43 11.94 4.99
CA ARG A 133 -4.17 10.49 4.91
C ARG A 133 -3.54 10.10 3.57
N LEU A 134 -4.02 10.69 2.47
CA LEU A 134 -3.45 10.47 1.13
C LEU A 134 -2.04 11.01 1.02
N THR A 135 -1.79 12.23 1.53
CA THR A 135 -0.43 12.78 1.54
C THR A 135 0.52 11.92 2.35
N LEU A 136 0.10 11.38 3.50
CA LEU A 136 0.91 10.48 4.31
C LEU A 136 1.25 9.18 3.56
N LEU A 137 0.29 8.59 2.84
CA LEU A 137 0.55 7.43 1.99
C LEU A 137 1.57 7.76 0.89
N THR A 138 1.38 8.88 0.19
CA THR A 138 2.28 9.30 -0.89
C THR A 138 3.68 9.61 -0.37
N LEU A 139 3.82 10.29 0.77
CA LEU A 139 5.12 10.61 1.37
C LEU A 139 5.87 9.35 1.82
N HIS A 140 5.16 8.31 2.25
CA HIS A 140 5.78 7.02 2.59
C HIS A 140 6.42 6.33 1.38
N PHE A 141 5.82 6.50 0.19
CA PHE A 141 6.35 5.95 -1.06
C PHE A 141 7.27 6.91 -1.84
N CYS A 142 7.26 8.21 -1.52
CA CYS A 142 7.96 9.25 -2.27
C CYS A 142 9.09 9.96 -1.51
N SER A 143 9.54 9.49 -0.36
CA SER A 143 10.83 9.98 0.15
C SER A 143 11.89 9.71 -0.92
N MET A 144 12.56 10.75 -1.42
CA MET A 144 13.63 10.65 -2.42
C MET A 144 14.72 9.66 -1.97
N GLU A 145 14.96 9.55 -0.67
CA GLU A 145 15.91 8.58 -0.11
C GLU A 145 15.37 7.14 -0.20
N HIS A 146 14.09 6.92 0.08
CA HIS A 146 13.45 5.61 -0.11
C HIS A 146 13.39 5.21 -1.58
N GLN A 147 13.06 6.17 -2.47
CA GLN A 147 13.11 5.93 -3.91
C GLN A 147 14.54 5.61 -4.35
N LYS A 148 15.59 6.32 -3.94
CA LYS A 148 16.98 5.96 -4.27
C LYS A 148 17.36 4.54 -3.84
N LEU A 149 16.88 4.09 -2.68
CA LEU A 149 17.10 2.73 -2.16
C LEU A 149 16.36 1.66 -2.98
N VAL A 150 15.10 1.92 -3.33
CA VAL A 150 14.24 0.93 -3.99
C VAL A 150 14.34 1.00 -5.51
N TRP A 151 14.73 2.13 -6.11
CA TRP A 151 14.71 2.37 -7.55
C TRP A 151 15.59 1.41 -8.37
N PRO A 152 16.79 0.99 -7.92
CA PRO A 152 17.54 -0.06 -8.60
C PRO A 152 16.77 -1.38 -8.66
N GLY A 153 16.10 -1.77 -7.57
CA GLY A 153 15.24 -2.95 -7.52
C GLY A 153 13.95 -2.76 -8.34
N HIS A 154 13.31 -1.60 -8.23
CA HIS A 154 12.11 -1.24 -8.97
C HIS A 154 12.34 -1.25 -10.48
N LYS A 155 13.48 -0.74 -10.98
CA LYS A 155 13.86 -0.82 -12.40
C LYS A 155 13.97 -2.26 -12.94
N LEU A 156 14.20 -3.24 -12.06
CA LEU A 156 14.23 -4.65 -12.45
C LEU A 156 12.83 -5.24 -12.58
N VAL A 157 11.82 -4.70 -11.87
CA VAL A 157 10.42 -5.17 -11.86
C VAL A 157 9.48 -4.28 -12.67
N CYS A 158 9.84 -3.02 -12.92
CA CYS A 158 9.01 -2.01 -13.55
C CYS A 158 9.33 -1.90 -15.05
N GLY A 159 8.28 -1.86 -15.88
CA GLY A 159 8.33 -1.84 -17.33
C GLY A 159 7.12 -2.58 -17.90
N LEU A 160 6.61 -2.14 -19.06
CA LEU A 160 5.42 -2.72 -19.72
C LEU A 160 5.51 -4.24 -19.84
N ASP A 161 6.70 -4.77 -20.11
CA ASP A 161 6.92 -6.21 -20.33
C ASP A 161 7.43 -6.95 -19.07
N ARG A 162 7.64 -6.24 -17.95
CA ARG A 162 8.29 -6.80 -16.73
C ARG A 162 7.37 -6.84 -15.52
N ALA A 163 6.27 -6.09 -15.53
CA ALA A 163 5.39 -5.96 -14.37
C ALA A 163 4.32 -7.05 -14.29
N SER A 164 3.88 -7.65 -15.41
CA SER A 164 2.83 -8.66 -15.40
C SER A 164 2.88 -9.62 -16.60
N PRO A 165 3.24 -10.89 -16.39
CA PRO A 165 3.74 -11.48 -15.15
C PRO A 165 5.20 -11.08 -14.86
N TYR A 166 5.54 -10.81 -13.58
CA TYR A 166 6.92 -10.48 -13.21
C TYR A 166 7.88 -11.57 -13.66
N THR A 167 8.90 -11.22 -14.46
CA THR A 167 9.87 -12.19 -14.98
C THR A 167 11.29 -11.72 -14.63
N PRO A 168 11.94 -12.29 -13.59
CA PRO A 168 13.31 -11.93 -13.26
C PRO A 168 14.24 -12.28 -14.43
N PRO A 169 15.27 -11.44 -14.73
CA PRO A 169 16.20 -11.75 -15.81
C PRO A 169 16.98 -13.02 -15.47
N SER A 170 17.39 -13.79 -16.49
CA SER A 170 18.24 -14.98 -16.32
C SER A 170 19.51 -14.66 -15.53
N LEU A 171 20.11 -15.67 -14.90
CA LEU A 171 21.40 -15.50 -14.25
C LEU A 171 22.48 -15.19 -15.29
N THR A 172 23.33 -14.21 -14.99
CA THR A 172 24.53 -13.96 -15.80
C THR A 172 25.52 -15.12 -15.65
N ASN A 173 26.50 -15.22 -16.56
CA ASN A 173 27.54 -16.24 -16.47
C ASN A 173 28.38 -16.09 -15.19
N GLU A 174 28.61 -14.85 -14.74
CA GLU A 174 29.31 -14.53 -13.50
C GLU A 174 28.50 -14.98 -12.28
N GLU A 175 27.19 -14.70 -12.27
CA GLU A 175 26.28 -15.15 -11.21
C GLU A 175 26.23 -16.67 -11.12
N ALA A 176 26.10 -17.37 -12.24
CA ALA A 176 26.05 -18.83 -12.28
C ALA A 176 27.39 -19.47 -11.89
N THR A 177 28.52 -18.89 -12.32
CA THR A 177 29.86 -19.35 -11.95
C THR A 177 30.10 -19.17 -10.45
N TYR A 178 29.73 -18.01 -9.91
CA TYR A 178 29.80 -17.74 -8.48
C TYR A 178 28.90 -18.67 -7.67
N LEU A 179 27.65 -18.88 -8.09
CA LEU A 179 26.74 -19.80 -7.41
C LEU A 179 27.27 -21.24 -7.42
N THR A 180 27.89 -21.65 -8.53
CA THR A 180 28.54 -22.97 -8.64
C THR A 180 29.75 -23.07 -7.72
N SER A 181 30.58 -22.02 -7.62
CA SER A 181 31.78 -22.05 -6.78
C SER A 181 31.47 -22.11 -5.28
N ILE A 182 30.33 -21.56 -4.84
CA ILE A 182 29.87 -21.66 -3.46
C ILE A 182 28.97 -22.87 -3.21
N ALA A 183 28.47 -23.56 -4.23
CA ALA A 183 27.41 -24.55 -4.07
C ALA A 183 27.78 -25.70 -3.12
N ASP A 184 29.02 -26.19 -3.22
CA ASP A 184 29.54 -27.27 -2.36
C ASP A 184 30.12 -26.74 -1.04
N SER A 185 30.29 -25.41 -0.91
CA SER A 185 30.76 -24.84 0.34
C SER A 185 29.68 -25.02 1.41
N CYS A 186 30.06 -25.68 2.50
CA CYS A 186 29.29 -25.64 3.71
C CYS A 186 29.26 -24.20 4.19
N ARG A 187 28.11 -23.73 4.66
CA ARG A 187 28.05 -22.44 5.34
C ARG A 187 29.09 -22.44 6.46
N SER A 188 30.04 -21.52 6.42
CA SER A 188 30.84 -21.21 7.59
C SER A 188 29.89 -20.64 8.63
N GLU A 189 29.91 -21.20 9.84
CA GLU A 189 29.23 -20.57 10.96
C GLU A 189 29.79 -19.15 11.08
N SER A 190 28.97 -18.15 10.78
CA SER A 190 29.38 -16.78 11.02
C SER A 190 29.47 -16.64 12.54
N ASN A 191 30.67 -16.32 13.04
CA ASN A 191 30.86 -16.02 14.46
C ASN A 191 30.19 -14.68 14.87
N ASP A 192 29.68 -13.92 13.89
CA ASP A 192 28.95 -12.67 14.11
C ASP A 192 27.46 -12.93 14.44
N SER A 193 26.96 -12.28 15.50
CA SER A 193 25.59 -12.44 16.00
C SER A 193 24.53 -12.08 14.94
N ASP A 194 24.83 -11.07 14.11
CA ASP A 194 23.93 -10.61 13.05
C ASP A 194 23.77 -11.67 11.95
N GLY A 195 24.86 -12.36 11.59
CA GLY A 195 24.83 -13.44 10.62
C GLY A 195 24.10 -14.68 11.12
N GLN A 196 24.12 -14.94 12.44
CA GLN A 196 23.32 -15.98 13.07
C GLN A 196 21.84 -15.63 13.10
N ALA A 197 21.48 -14.39 13.47
CA ALA A 197 20.09 -13.93 13.52
C ALA A 197 19.43 -13.94 12.13
N LEU A 198 20.14 -13.45 11.11
CA LEU A 198 19.64 -13.45 9.73
C LEU A 198 19.43 -14.87 9.20
N TRP A 199 20.32 -15.80 9.55
CA TRP A 199 20.15 -17.22 9.25
C TRP A 199 18.96 -17.85 9.96
N GLU A 200 18.80 -17.60 11.26
CA GLU A 200 17.67 -18.08 12.04
C GLU A 200 16.34 -17.62 11.45
N CYS A 201 16.27 -16.34 11.07
CA CYS A 201 15.11 -15.77 10.37
C CYS A 201 14.84 -16.52 9.07
N TRP A 202 15.86 -16.68 8.22
CA TRP A 202 15.72 -17.34 6.93
C TRP A 202 15.30 -18.82 7.04
N ARG A 203 15.90 -19.56 7.99
CA ARG A 203 15.53 -20.95 8.28
C ARG A 203 14.07 -21.07 8.72
N LYS A 204 13.62 -20.19 9.61
CA LYS A 204 12.22 -20.12 10.07
C LYS A 204 11.27 -19.80 8.92
N CYS A 205 11.62 -18.81 8.08
CA CYS A 205 10.82 -18.42 6.91
C CYS A 205 10.63 -19.57 5.92
N LEU A 206 11.63 -20.44 5.79
CA LEU A 206 11.59 -21.57 4.87
C LEU A 206 11.11 -22.88 5.50
N ALA A 207 10.71 -22.86 6.78
CA ALA A 207 10.34 -24.03 7.55
C ALA A 207 11.39 -25.17 7.44
N MET A 208 12.66 -24.83 7.24
CA MET A 208 13.72 -25.83 7.17
C MET A 208 13.84 -26.47 8.55
N ARG A 209 13.64 -27.80 8.63
CA ARG A 209 13.80 -28.52 9.89
C ARG A 209 15.23 -28.31 10.40
N PRO A 210 15.42 -28.14 11.72
CA PRO A 210 16.76 -28.20 12.28
C PRO A 210 17.40 -29.52 11.85
N ASP A 211 18.57 -29.44 11.21
CA ASP A 211 19.30 -30.61 10.71
C ASP A 211 19.35 -31.66 11.83
N SER A 212 18.83 -32.86 11.56
CA SER A 212 18.84 -33.98 12.51
C SER A 212 20.23 -34.61 12.67
N GLY A 213 21.30 -33.79 12.55
CA GLY A 213 22.63 -34.09 13.06
C GLY A 213 23.59 -34.86 12.15
N LYS A 214 23.39 -34.95 10.82
CA LYS A 214 24.33 -35.74 9.98
C LYS A 214 24.84 -35.10 8.68
N GLY A 215 24.47 -33.87 8.34
CA GLY A 215 25.03 -33.19 7.16
C GLY A 215 25.16 -31.69 7.39
N LYS A 216 26.23 -31.08 6.88
CA LYS A 216 26.34 -29.62 6.78
C LYS A 216 25.50 -29.16 5.59
N LEU A 217 24.49 -28.33 5.81
CA LEU A 217 23.70 -27.72 4.74
C LEU A 217 24.59 -26.85 3.83
N THR A 218 24.69 -27.23 2.55
CA THR A 218 25.42 -26.47 1.52
C THR A 218 24.48 -25.52 0.77
N TRP A 219 25.03 -24.51 0.10
CA TRP A 219 24.25 -23.59 -0.73
C TRP A 219 23.57 -24.30 -1.91
N GLY A 220 24.21 -25.32 -2.47
CA GLY A 220 23.62 -26.16 -3.53
C GLY A 220 22.41 -26.95 -3.02
N HIS A 221 22.54 -27.61 -1.86
CA HIS A 221 21.45 -28.37 -1.26
C HIS A 221 20.27 -27.47 -0.88
N MET A 222 20.57 -26.27 -0.39
CA MET A 222 19.56 -25.26 -0.11
C MET A 222 18.77 -24.84 -1.35
N LEU A 223 19.42 -24.66 -2.51
CA LEU A 223 18.73 -24.39 -3.77
C LEU A 223 17.81 -25.56 -4.18
N GLU A 224 18.24 -26.81 -3.94
CA GLU A 224 17.44 -28.01 -4.22
C GLU A 224 16.18 -28.06 -3.35
N ILE A 225 16.31 -27.79 -2.04
CA ILE A 225 15.18 -27.72 -1.10
C ILE A 225 14.17 -26.67 -1.57
N LEU A 226 14.62 -25.44 -1.87
CA LEU A 226 13.77 -24.35 -2.35
C LEU A 226 13.06 -24.71 -3.66
N ALA A 227 13.76 -25.39 -4.56
CA ALA A 227 13.23 -25.81 -5.85
C ALA A 227 12.36 -27.08 -5.79
N SER A 228 12.21 -27.69 -4.60
CA SER A 228 11.61 -29.02 -4.41
C SER A 228 12.20 -30.05 -5.38
N ALA A 229 13.52 -30.02 -5.55
CA ALA A 229 14.27 -30.86 -6.47
C ALA A 229 14.95 -32.02 -5.74
N LYS A 230 15.38 -33.03 -6.50
CA LYS A 230 16.12 -34.18 -5.96
C LYS A 230 17.53 -33.74 -5.53
N ASP A 231 18.03 -34.33 -4.45
CA ASP A 231 19.40 -34.10 -3.98
C ASP A 231 20.45 -34.34 -5.08
N GLY A 232 21.46 -33.47 -5.12
CA GLY A 232 22.56 -33.51 -6.10
C GLY A 232 22.19 -33.00 -7.51
N THR A 233 21.05 -32.34 -7.68
CA THR A 233 20.61 -31.74 -8.95
C THR A 233 20.90 -30.24 -9.10
N TYR A 234 21.49 -29.59 -8.10
CA TYR A 234 21.70 -28.13 -8.10
C TYR A 234 22.45 -27.62 -9.34
N LYS A 235 23.41 -28.37 -9.89
CA LYS A 235 24.12 -27.97 -11.12
C LYS A 235 23.18 -27.83 -12.33
N LYS A 236 22.18 -28.72 -12.43
CA LYS A 236 21.14 -28.63 -13.46
C LYS A 236 20.22 -27.44 -13.20
N LEU A 237 19.89 -27.17 -11.93
CA LEU A 237 19.08 -26.01 -11.55
C LEU A 237 19.79 -24.68 -11.88
N ILE A 238 21.08 -24.54 -11.58
CA ILE A 238 21.87 -23.35 -11.92
C ILE A 238 21.86 -23.14 -13.44
N LYS A 239 22.06 -24.20 -14.23
CA LYS A 239 22.00 -24.12 -15.70
C LYS A 239 20.60 -23.73 -16.21
N ALA A 240 19.54 -24.20 -15.54
CA ALA A 240 18.17 -23.80 -15.84
C ALA A 240 17.91 -22.32 -15.53
N CYS A 241 18.52 -21.75 -14.49
CA CYS A 241 18.44 -20.31 -14.23
C CYS A 241 19.14 -19.44 -15.29
N GLN A 242 20.15 -19.96 -15.98
CA GLN A 242 20.81 -19.28 -17.11
C GLN A 242 19.97 -19.34 -18.39
N LYS A 243 19.14 -20.38 -18.53
CA LYS A 243 18.29 -20.66 -19.69
C LYS A 243 16.85 -20.98 -19.25
N PRO A 244 16.12 -20.02 -18.67
CA PRO A 244 14.79 -20.27 -18.10
C PRO A 244 13.79 -20.84 -19.10
N GLU A 245 13.97 -20.58 -20.40
CA GLU A 245 13.17 -21.14 -21.49
C GLU A 245 13.24 -22.67 -21.59
N THR A 246 14.23 -23.30 -20.94
CA THR A 246 14.37 -24.77 -20.88
C THR A 246 13.52 -25.41 -19.77
N VAL A 247 12.94 -24.61 -18.87
CA VAL A 247 12.07 -25.08 -17.80
C VAL A 247 10.63 -25.10 -18.34
N PRO A 248 9.93 -26.26 -18.35
CA PRO A 248 8.60 -26.37 -18.93
C PRO A 248 7.55 -25.45 -18.29
N ASP A 249 7.72 -25.16 -17.00
CA ASP A 249 6.83 -24.30 -16.23
C ASP A 249 7.50 -22.92 -16.02
N PRO A 250 6.95 -21.84 -16.61
CA PRO A 250 7.51 -20.51 -16.47
C PRO A 250 7.47 -20.01 -15.02
N ASP A 251 6.48 -20.39 -14.22
CA ASP A 251 6.37 -19.97 -12.83
C ASP A 251 7.50 -20.57 -12.01
N ARG A 252 7.78 -21.86 -12.28
CA ARG A 252 8.93 -22.56 -11.70
C ARG A 252 10.26 -21.94 -12.12
N ALA A 253 10.41 -21.54 -13.39
CA ALA A 253 11.62 -20.88 -13.88
C ALA A 253 11.88 -19.57 -13.12
N ARG A 254 10.83 -18.78 -12.93
CA ARG A 254 10.88 -17.50 -12.20
C ARG A 254 11.22 -17.71 -10.73
N ALA A 255 10.59 -18.67 -10.08
CA ALA A 255 10.89 -19.04 -8.70
C ALA A 255 12.36 -19.46 -8.55
N LEU A 256 12.86 -20.28 -9.48
CA LEU A 256 14.23 -20.79 -9.44
C LEU A 256 15.29 -19.69 -9.56
N ILE A 257 15.11 -18.75 -10.50
CA ILE A 257 15.99 -17.58 -10.64
C ILE A 257 15.98 -16.73 -9.35
N THR A 258 14.79 -16.56 -8.79
CA THR A 258 14.57 -15.78 -7.56
C THR A 258 15.32 -16.42 -6.38
N TYR A 259 15.23 -17.74 -6.21
CA TYR A 259 15.97 -18.49 -5.20
C TYR A 259 17.49 -18.42 -5.40
N ALA A 260 17.95 -18.60 -6.63
CA ALA A 260 19.37 -18.56 -6.95
C ALA A 260 19.99 -17.20 -6.63
N ARG A 261 19.32 -16.09 -6.98
CA ARG A 261 19.80 -14.74 -6.63
C ARG A 261 19.74 -14.47 -5.13
N ALA A 262 18.71 -14.96 -4.43
CA ALA A 262 18.64 -14.86 -2.97
C ALA A 262 19.86 -15.54 -2.32
N ILE A 263 20.25 -16.72 -2.80
CA ILE A 263 21.43 -17.45 -2.33
C ILE A 263 22.72 -16.70 -2.63
N ILE A 264 22.93 -16.26 -3.88
CA ILE A 264 24.13 -15.47 -4.28
C ILE A 264 24.27 -14.24 -3.40
N PHE A 265 23.16 -13.54 -3.18
CA PHE A 265 23.14 -12.33 -2.38
C PHE A 265 23.50 -12.63 -0.92
N LEU A 266 22.87 -13.65 -0.34
CA LEU A 266 23.10 -14.06 1.04
C LEU A 266 24.53 -14.54 1.28
N SER A 267 25.09 -15.31 0.35
CA SER A 267 26.47 -15.81 0.45
C SER A 267 27.49 -14.67 0.39
N LYS A 268 27.32 -13.70 -0.51
CA LYS A 268 28.21 -12.52 -0.59
C LYS A 268 28.19 -11.74 0.72
N ARG A 269 27.01 -11.54 1.30
CA ARG A 269 26.83 -10.85 2.58
C ARG A 269 27.55 -11.57 3.72
N LEU A 270 27.35 -12.88 3.85
CA LEU A 270 27.96 -13.68 4.92
C LEU A 270 29.48 -13.79 4.77
N SER A 271 29.99 -13.81 3.53
CA SER A 271 31.43 -13.86 3.24
C SER A 271 32.14 -12.53 3.49
N ASN A 272 31.44 -11.38 3.51
CA ASN A 272 32.05 -10.07 3.76
C ASN A 272 31.22 -9.16 4.69
N PRO A 273 31.28 -9.38 6.02
CA PRO A 273 30.55 -8.58 7.01
C PRO A 273 30.95 -7.09 7.07
N ARG A 274 32.09 -6.71 6.50
CA ARG A 274 32.56 -5.30 6.49
C ARG A 274 31.95 -4.48 5.36
N GLU A 275 31.86 -5.06 4.17
CA GLU A 275 31.14 -4.47 3.04
C GLU A 275 29.65 -4.30 3.36
N ALA A 276 29.17 -5.22 4.19
CA ALA A 276 27.87 -5.19 4.80
C ALA A 276 27.57 -3.97 5.70
N LYS A 277 28.56 -3.52 6.47
CA LYS A 277 28.49 -2.33 7.34
C LYS A 277 28.67 -1.02 6.58
N ARG A 278 29.23 -1.04 5.36
CA ARG A 278 29.42 0.16 4.51
C ARG A 278 28.14 0.67 3.86
N ASN A 279 27.05 -0.08 3.88
CA ASN A 279 25.73 0.41 3.50
C ASN A 279 24.83 0.51 4.75
N PRO A 280 24.98 1.57 5.56
CA PRO A 280 24.29 1.72 6.86
C PRO A 280 22.78 1.94 6.75
N ASN A 281 22.26 2.12 5.52
CA ASN A 281 20.88 2.53 5.28
C ASN A 281 19.88 1.36 5.15
N MET A 282 20.32 0.11 5.30
CA MET A 282 19.43 -1.06 5.29
C MET A 282 19.73 -1.96 6.50
N SER A 283 18.80 -1.96 7.45
CA SER A 283 18.88 -2.77 8.67
C SER A 283 18.70 -4.27 8.36
N VAL A 284 19.14 -5.14 9.28
CA VAL A 284 18.94 -6.61 9.20
C VAL A 284 17.46 -6.98 9.01
N THR A 285 16.55 -6.19 9.57
CA THR A 285 15.09 -6.32 9.41
C THR A 285 14.60 -5.94 8.02
N ASP A 286 15.16 -4.90 7.39
CA ASP A 286 14.85 -4.55 5.99
C ASP A 286 15.31 -5.65 5.03
N TRP A 287 16.43 -6.31 5.36
CA TRP A 287 16.94 -7.46 4.61
C TRP A 287 16.05 -8.69 4.74
N ALA A 288 15.61 -9.02 5.94
CA ALA A 288 14.66 -10.12 6.16
C ALA A 288 13.34 -9.88 5.42
N ALA A 289 12.87 -8.62 5.39
CA ALA A 289 11.70 -8.23 4.62
C ALA A 289 11.93 -8.38 3.10
N TYR A 290 13.06 -7.90 2.58
CA TYR A 290 13.41 -8.03 1.15
C TYR A 290 13.47 -9.50 0.70
N VAL A 291 14.14 -10.35 1.49
CA VAL A 291 14.27 -11.78 1.20
C VAL A 291 12.93 -12.50 1.37
N SER A 292 12.10 -12.11 2.34
CA SER A 292 10.74 -12.66 2.49
C SER A 292 9.84 -12.28 1.31
N VAL A 293 9.93 -11.05 0.80
CA VAL A 293 9.20 -10.61 -0.40
C VAL A 293 9.63 -11.39 -1.63
N ILE A 294 10.94 -11.59 -1.80
CA ILE A 294 11.53 -12.41 -2.87
C ILE A 294 11.06 -13.86 -2.79
N LEU A 295 11.05 -14.47 -1.61
CA LEU A 295 10.64 -15.87 -1.46
C LEU A 295 9.12 -16.06 -1.60
N GLN A 296 8.32 -15.11 -1.12
CA GLN A 296 6.85 -15.18 -1.23
C GLN A 296 6.36 -14.96 -2.66
N THR A 297 7.04 -14.13 -3.47
CA THR A 297 6.71 -13.95 -4.89
C THR A 297 7.01 -15.18 -5.75
N GLY A 298 7.92 -16.07 -5.31
CA GLY A 298 8.24 -17.31 -6.03
C GLY A 298 7.22 -18.44 -5.88
N HIS A 299 6.36 -18.42 -4.86
CA HIS A 299 5.53 -19.58 -4.50
C HIS A 299 4.05 -19.52 -4.93
N SER A 300 3.49 -18.36 -5.33
CA SER A 300 2.16 -18.23 -6.01
C SER A 300 1.69 -16.77 -6.08
N ALA A 301 0.64 -16.49 -6.88
CA ALA A 301 -0.10 -15.23 -6.88
C ALA A 301 -0.67 -14.81 -5.50
N LEU A 302 -0.83 -15.76 -4.56
CA LEU A 302 -1.25 -15.51 -3.17
C LEU A 302 -0.13 -14.91 -2.30
N GLY A 303 1.14 -15.03 -2.70
CA GLY A 303 2.29 -14.47 -1.99
C GLY A 303 2.20 -12.95 -1.82
N VAL A 304 1.61 -12.24 -2.78
CA VAL A 304 1.41 -10.78 -2.74
C VAL A 304 0.47 -10.34 -1.61
N GLN A 305 -0.52 -11.15 -1.23
CA GLN A 305 -1.40 -10.83 -0.09
C GLN A 305 -0.73 -11.11 1.27
N ALA A 306 0.14 -12.12 1.34
CA ALA A 306 0.97 -12.38 2.51
C ALA A 306 2.01 -11.27 2.74
N ILE A 307 2.56 -10.72 1.65
CA ILE A 307 3.49 -9.56 1.63
C ILE A 307 2.88 -8.35 2.34
N SER A 308 1.62 -8.02 2.04
CA SER A 308 0.92 -6.90 2.68
C SER A 308 0.81 -7.10 4.20
N ARG A 309 0.45 -8.31 4.66
CA ARG A 309 0.25 -8.61 6.08
C ARG A 309 1.57 -8.69 6.88
N ALA A 310 2.62 -9.26 6.30
CA ALA A 310 3.93 -9.39 6.95
C ALA A 310 4.64 -8.02 7.07
N LEU A 311 4.59 -7.19 6.03
CA LEU A 311 5.12 -5.84 6.06
C LEU A 311 4.37 -4.95 7.06
N LEU A 312 3.03 -5.07 7.14
CA LEU A 312 2.20 -4.40 8.15
C LEU A 312 2.53 -4.86 9.58
N SER A 313 2.76 -6.16 9.80
CA SER A 313 3.08 -6.71 11.14
C SER A 313 4.47 -6.28 11.63
N SER A 314 5.47 -6.22 10.75
CA SER A 314 6.84 -5.81 11.11
C SER A 314 6.91 -4.31 11.40
N THR A 315 6.26 -3.48 10.59
CA THR A 315 6.15 -2.03 10.85
C THR A 315 5.36 -1.71 12.12
N LEU A 316 4.30 -2.47 12.45
CA LEU A 316 3.59 -2.34 13.73
C LEU A 316 4.49 -2.62 14.94
N HIS A 317 5.42 -3.58 14.84
CA HIS A 317 6.37 -3.86 15.92
C HIS A 317 7.37 -2.71 16.12
N HIS A 318 7.87 -2.11 15.03
CA HIS A 318 8.76 -0.94 15.11
C HIS A 318 8.06 0.32 15.63
N VAL A 319 6.80 0.55 15.30
CA VAL A 319 6.00 1.67 15.83
C VAL A 319 5.72 1.49 17.32
N THR A 320 5.46 0.25 17.78
CA THR A 320 5.19 -0.03 19.20
C THR A 320 6.45 0.16 20.06
N VAL A 321 7.62 -0.23 19.56
CA VAL A 321 8.91 -0.04 20.25
C VAL A 321 9.32 1.43 20.32
N PHE A 322 9.07 2.22 19.27
CA PHE A 322 9.32 3.67 19.28
C PHE A 322 8.34 4.45 20.17
N ALA A 323 7.09 3.98 20.31
CA ALA A 323 6.10 4.58 21.20
C ALA A 323 6.35 4.31 22.69
N THR A 324 7.23 3.37 23.04
CA THR A 324 7.63 3.07 24.43
C THR A 324 8.96 3.71 24.85
N ILE A 325 9.65 4.43 23.95
CA ILE A 325 10.97 5.05 24.22
C ILE A 325 10.90 6.59 24.24
N ASN A 326 9.72 7.20 24.09
CA ASN A 326 9.50 8.64 24.33
C ASN A 326 8.36 8.88 25.30
#